data_AF-A0A1E7FE38-F1
#
_entry.id   AF-A0A1E7FE38-F1
#
_cell.length_a   1.000
_cell.length_b   1.000
_cell.length_c   1.000
_cell.angle_alpha   90.00
_cell.angle_beta   90.00
_cell.angle_gamma   90.00
#
_symmetry.space_group_name_H-M   'P 1'
#
loop_
_entity.id
_entity.type
_entity.pdbx_description
1 polymer ?
#
loop_
_entity_poly.entity_id
_entity_poly.type
_entity_poly.pdbx_seq_one_letter_code
_entity_poly.pdbx_strand_id
1 'polypeptide(L)'
;MICQHDNFFVNETPLREVVCAMQEEHGLGIGANCIHFLSTATLDYRNKVKRRYQLDLGEPLTVKTLDHPLVPLIFWYGRSHVTYSDYVRSHCLNRHLAKGSHLEELLGEKQLHDILSRGMGAHMQYGTYVLDQGKEVLYHVSGRRAQQASTNDSSRSANNIHTTMQDYQSNLEVTTVQHAALEGSFTTARSCRAVVPGLTFPVEQEENRETYNGTTTHKKPFKQRCFHCGEKGHSKKFCPKKEESRLDRSAAKIEIIDLS
;
A
#
# COMPACT_ATOMS: atom_id res chain seq x y z
N MET A 1 -14.42 -5.97 7.26
CA MET A 1 -12.98 -5.96 6.92
C MET A 1 -12.83 -6.17 5.43
N ILE A 2 -11.93 -5.44 4.78
CA ILE A 2 -11.50 -5.69 3.40
C ILE A 2 -10.07 -6.24 3.46
N CYS A 3 -9.84 -7.40 2.86
CA CYS A 3 -8.54 -8.05 2.79
C CYS A 3 -7.99 -7.94 1.37
N GLN A 4 -6.75 -7.45 1.22
CA GLN A 4 -6.04 -7.60 -0.05
C GLN A 4 -5.39 -8.98 -0.15
N HIS A 5 -5.44 -9.57 -1.34
CA HIS A 5 -4.92 -10.91 -1.61
C HIS A 5 -3.38 -11.00 -1.54
N ASP A 6 -2.68 -9.88 -1.65
CA ASP A 6 -1.22 -9.77 -1.64
C ASP A 6 -0.69 -9.16 -0.33
N ASN A 7 -1.53 -9.06 0.71
CA ASN A 7 -1.16 -8.54 2.02
C ASN A 7 -1.20 -9.66 3.07
N PHE A 8 -0.21 -9.71 3.95
CA PHE A 8 -0.13 -10.70 5.03
C PHE A 8 0.22 -10.02 6.36
N PHE A 9 -0.40 -10.49 7.44
CA PHE A 9 -0.09 -10.00 8.78
C PHE A 9 1.22 -10.64 9.28
N VAL A 10 2.20 -9.82 9.60
CA VAL A 10 3.52 -10.24 10.10
C VAL A 10 3.71 -9.97 11.59
N ASN A 11 2.81 -9.19 12.19
CA ASN A 11 2.73 -8.97 13.62
C ASN A 11 1.26 -9.02 14.06
N GLU A 12 1.05 -9.30 15.34
CA GLU A 12 -0.28 -9.22 15.96
C GLU A 12 -0.85 -7.81 15.86
N THR A 13 -2.16 -7.74 15.65
CA THR A 13 -2.93 -6.51 15.56
C THR A 13 -4.28 -6.70 16.23
N PRO A 14 -4.80 -5.68 16.93
CA PRO A 14 -6.03 -5.79 17.70
C PRO A 14 -7.25 -5.67 16.79
N LEU A 15 -7.42 -6.63 15.87
CA LEU A 15 -8.51 -6.62 14.88
C LEU A 15 -9.88 -6.66 15.56
N ARG A 16 -10.03 -7.45 16.63
CA ARG A 16 -11.31 -7.59 17.34
C ARG A 16 -11.69 -6.28 18.00
N GLU A 17 -10.74 -5.66 18.68
CA GLU A 17 -10.89 -4.40 19.40
C GLU A 17 -11.23 -3.28 18.41
N VAL A 18 -10.56 -3.21 17.26
CA VAL A 18 -10.89 -2.25 16.19
C VAL A 18 -12.32 -2.46 15.69
N VAL A 19 -12.74 -3.70 15.45
CA VAL A 19 -14.11 -3.98 15.00
C VAL A 19 -15.13 -3.59 16.08
N CYS A 20 -14.91 -3.99 17.33
CA CYS A 20 -15.79 -3.64 18.45
C CYS A 20 -15.90 -2.12 18.62
N ALA A 21 -14.78 -1.40 18.58
CA ALA A 21 -14.73 0.05 18.72
C ALA A 21 -15.45 0.78 17.56
N MET A 22 -15.38 0.24 16.34
CA MET A 22 -16.16 0.76 15.22
C MET A 22 -17.65 0.40 15.27
N GLN A 23 -18.07 -0.51 16.14
CA GLN A 23 -19.48 -0.92 16.28
C GLN A 23 -20.20 -0.24 17.44
N GLU A 24 -19.50 0.54 18.27
CA GLU A 24 -20.11 1.32 19.34
C GLU A 24 -21.12 2.35 18.81
N GLU A 25 -22.07 2.77 19.64
CA GLU A 25 -23.19 3.66 19.25
C GLU A 25 -22.72 4.98 18.61
N HIS A 26 -21.55 5.48 19.00
CA HIS A 26 -20.93 6.68 18.45
C HIS A 26 -19.66 6.38 17.61
N GLY A 27 -19.40 5.11 17.32
CA GLY A 27 -18.13 4.61 16.79
C GLY A 27 -16.94 5.12 17.61
N LEU A 28 -15.85 5.46 16.92
CA LEU A 28 -14.63 5.96 17.56
C LEU A 28 -14.72 7.44 18.03
N GLY A 29 -15.86 8.12 17.85
CA GLY A 29 -16.04 9.54 18.23
C GLY A 29 -15.22 10.57 17.42
N ILE A 30 -14.47 10.12 16.41
CA ILE A 30 -13.57 10.95 15.58
C ILE A 30 -13.99 11.00 14.09
N GLY A 31 -15.21 10.55 13.78
CA GLY A 31 -15.68 10.44 12.39
C GLY A 31 -14.87 9.46 11.54
N ALA A 32 -14.28 8.43 12.15
CA ALA A 32 -13.54 7.40 11.43
C ALA A 32 -14.47 6.48 10.65
N ASN A 33 -14.27 6.43 9.33
CA ASN A 33 -14.96 5.51 8.43
C ASN A 33 -14.13 4.26 8.12
N CYS A 34 -12.80 4.38 8.19
CA CYS A 34 -11.87 3.36 7.72
C CYS A 34 -10.56 3.39 8.53
N ILE A 35 -10.18 2.24 9.07
CA ILE A 35 -8.96 2.02 9.86
C ILE A 35 -8.05 1.04 9.12
N HIS A 36 -6.91 1.54 8.64
CA HIS A 36 -5.87 0.75 7.99
C HIS A 36 -4.91 0.16 9.01
N PHE A 37 -4.36 -1.01 8.70
CA PHE A 37 -3.28 -1.60 9.46
C PHE A 37 -1.91 -1.08 9.01
N LEU A 38 -1.00 -0.92 9.97
CA LEU A 38 0.31 -0.32 9.70
C LEU A 38 1.13 -1.20 8.75
N SER A 39 1.58 -0.62 7.65
CA SER A 39 2.49 -1.25 6.69
C SER A 39 3.79 -0.46 6.60
N THR A 40 4.80 -0.99 5.91
CA THR A 40 6.01 -0.23 5.54
C THR A 40 5.69 1.17 4.95
N ALA A 41 4.62 1.30 4.15
CA ALA A 41 4.26 2.57 3.52
C ALA A 41 3.83 3.63 4.56
N THR A 42 3.14 3.20 5.61
CA THR A 42 2.58 4.05 6.67
C THR A 42 3.39 4.03 7.97
N LEU A 43 4.49 3.29 8.04
CA LEU A 43 5.43 3.42 9.16
C LEU A 43 6.01 4.83 9.19
N ASP A 44 6.07 5.47 10.37
CA ASP A 44 6.56 6.85 10.52
C ASP A 44 5.79 7.86 9.62
N TYR A 45 4.48 7.66 9.48
CA TYR A 45 3.65 8.39 8.50
C TYR A 45 3.68 9.90 8.70
N ARG A 46 3.58 10.37 9.96
CA ARG A 46 3.57 11.80 10.29
C ARG A 46 4.81 12.51 9.73
N ASN A 47 5.99 11.97 9.98
CA ASN A 47 7.23 12.54 9.50
C ASN A 47 7.38 12.45 7.99
N LYS A 48 6.89 11.37 7.36
CA LYS A 48 6.83 11.26 5.89
C LYS A 48 5.94 12.35 5.28
N VAL A 49 4.76 12.57 5.84
CA VAL A 49 3.80 13.59 5.37
C VAL A 49 4.35 14.99 5.58
N LYS A 50 4.86 15.31 6.78
CA LYS A 50 5.45 16.61 7.10
C LYS A 50 6.60 16.96 6.15
N ARG A 51 7.52 16.01 5.90
CA ARG A 51 8.64 16.25 4.97
C ARG A 51 8.18 16.45 3.53
N ARG A 52 7.23 15.65 3.08
CA ARG A 52 6.84 15.59 1.66
C ARG A 52 5.88 16.70 1.25
N TYR A 53 4.89 16.98 2.10
CA TYR A 53 3.77 17.86 1.79
C TYR A 53 3.74 19.11 2.67
N GLN A 54 4.72 19.27 3.58
CA GLN A 54 4.78 20.38 4.54
C GLN A 54 3.49 20.51 5.35
N LEU A 55 2.79 19.38 5.54
CA LEU A 55 1.51 19.28 6.22
C LEU A 55 1.74 18.68 7.61
N ASP A 56 1.28 19.39 8.63
CA ASP A 56 1.25 18.89 10.00
C ASP A 56 -0.05 18.10 10.22
N LEU A 57 0.08 16.84 10.63
CA LEU A 57 -1.06 15.98 10.95
C LEU A 57 -1.55 16.18 12.40
N GLY A 58 -0.88 17.03 13.18
CA GLY A 58 -1.13 17.14 14.61
C GLY A 58 -0.64 15.90 15.37
N GLU A 59 -0.99 15.81 16.64
CA GLU A 59 -0.67 14.65 17.47
C GLU A 59 -1.55 13.44 17.15
N PRO A 60 -1.04 12.21 17.30
CA PRO A 60 -1.84 11.00 17.13
C PRO A 60 -3.07 11.01 18.05
N LEU A 61 -4.19 10.52 17.53
CA LEU A 61 -5.47 10.51 18.25
C LEU A 61 -5.57 9.25 19.10
N THR A 62 -5.68 9.43 20.42
CA THR A 62 -5.99 8.33 21.34
C THR A 62 -7.50 8.15 21.45
N VAL A 63 -7.97 6.93 21.26
CA VAL A 63 -9.38 6.56 21.47
C VAL A 63 -9.46 5.59 22.63
N LYS A 64 -10.44 5.76 23.53
CA LYS A 64 -10.53 5.00 24.80
C LYS A 64 -10.56 3.48 24.62
N THR A 65 -11.05 3.02 23.49
CA THR A 65 -11.30 1.61 23.17
C THR A 65 -10.12 0.93 22.48
N LEU A 66 -9.04 1.67 22.17
CA LEU A 66 -7.87 1.18 21.47
C LEU A 66 -6.59 1.58 22.22
N ASP A 67 -5.71 0.61 22.45
CA ASP A 67 -4.42 0.82 23.12
C ASP A 67 -3.39 1.55 22.23
N HIS A 68 -3.65 1.58 20.92
CA HIS A 68 -2.77 2.20 19.94
C HIS A 68 -3.42 3.44 19.33
N PRO A 69 -2.65 4.51 19.12
CA PRO A 69 -3.19 5.74 18.58
C PRO A 69 -3.53 5.61 17.09
N LEU A 70 -4.40 6.49 16.63
CA LEU A 70 -4.80 6.63 15.25
C LEU A 70 -4.12 7.85 14.63
N VAL A 71 -3.55 7.67 13.44
CA VAL A 71 -2.96 8.77 12.66
C VAL A 71 -3.84 9.02 11.43
N PRO A 72 -4.24 10.27 11.15
CA PRO A 72 -4.99 10.61 9.94
C PRO A 72 -4.19 10.23 8.68
N LEU A 73 -4.79 9.44 7.80
CA LEU A 73 -4.24 9.21 6.47
C LEU A 73 -4.65 10.35 5.55
N ILE A 74 -3.71 10.90 4.79
CA ILE A 74 -4.01 11.91 3.74
C ILE A 74 -4.09 11.28 2.36
N PHE A 75 -3.82 9.99 2.26
CA PHE A 75 -3.87 9.19 1.06
C PHE A 75 -4.45 7.83 1.41
N TRP A 76 -5.53 7.43 0.74
CA TRP A 76 -6.10 6.10 0.92
C TRP A 76 -5.20 5.05 0.29
N TYR A 77 -4.64 4.16 1.10
CA TYR A 77 -3.84 3.03 0.64
C TYR A 77 -4.72 1.80 0.54
N GLY A 78 -4.76 1.10 -0.59
CA GLY A 78 -5.69 -0.02 -0.82
C GLY A 78 -5.47 -1.25 0.04
N ARG A 79 -4.61 -1.17 1.06
CA ARG A 79 -4.19 -2.20 2.03
C ARG A 79 -5.33 -2.84 2.78
N SER A 80 -5.11 -4.01 3.39
CA SER A 80 -6.09 -4.60 4.31
C SER A 80 -6.50 -3.63 5.43
N HIS A 81 -7.80 -3.47 5.65
CA HIS A 81 -8.37 -2.47 6.56
C HIS A 81 -9.76 -2.86 7.08
N VAL A 82 -10.22 -2.20 8.15
CA VAL A 82 -11.59 -2.27 8.66
C VAL A 82 -12.34 -1.01 8.24
N THR A 83 -13.56 -1.15 7.72
CA THR A 83 -14.37 -0.03 7.23
C THR A 83 -15.85 -0.39 7.29
N TYR A 84 -16.71 0.61 7.36
CA TYR A 84 -18.15 0.41 7.17
C TYR A 84 -18.47 0.05 5.72
N SER A 85 -19.39 -0.89 5.53
CA SER A 85 -19.86 -1.30 4.20
C SER A 85 -20.49 -0.12 3.43
N ASP A 86 -21.20 0.76 4.13
CA ASP A 86 -21.86 1.90 3.50
C ASP A 86 -20.88 2.97 3.04
N TYR A 87 -19.77 3.18 3.77
CA TYR A 87 -18.68 4.04 3.31
C TYR A 87 -18.06 3.50 2.01
N VAL A 88 -17.84 2.18 1.91
CA VAL A 88 -17.31 1.58 0.70
C VAL A 88 -18.25 1.77 -0.49
N ARG A 89 -19.56 1.54 -0.30
CA ARG A 89 -20.55 1.71 -1.38
C ARG A 89 -20.69 3.16 -1.80
N SER A 90 -20.89 4.07 -0.85
CA SER A 90 -21.22 5.48 -1.09
C SER A 90 -20.02 6.35 -1.44
N HIS A 91 -18.83 6.03 -0.95
CA HIS A 91 -17.63 6.85 -1.12
C HIS A 91 -16.60 6.17 -2.04
N CYS A 92 -16.28 4.89 -1.80
CA CYS A 92 -15.25 4.20 -2.58
C CYS A 92 -15.75 3.79 -3.96
N LEU A 93 -16.91 3.13 -4.05
CA LEU A 93 -17.42 2.53 -5.29
C LEU A 93 -18.37 3.41 -6.08
N ASN A 94 -18.98 4.43 -5.46
CA ASN A 94 -19.86 5.39 -6.13
C ASN A 94 -19.06 6.41 -6.97
N ARG A 95 -18.38 5.91 -8.00
CA ARG A 95 -17.60 6.70 -8.95
C ARG A 95 -17.48 5.95 -10.26
N HIS A 96 -17.19 6.68 -11.32
CA HIS A 96 -16.91 6.04 -12.61
C HIS A 96 -15.58 5.28 -12.56
N LEU A 97 -15.62 3.97 -12.78
CA LEU A 97 -14.45 3.09 -12.81
C LEU A 97 -14.26 2.57 -14.25
N ALA A 98 -13.38 3.23 -15.01
CA ALA A 98 -13.00 2.73 -16.32
C ALA A 98 -12.07 1.52 -16.21
N LYS A 99 -12.07 0.64 -17.21
CA LYS A 99 -11.15 -0.51 -17.27
C LYS A 99 -9.70 -0.02 -17.15
N GLY A 100 -8.94 -0.60 -16.22
CA GLY A 100 -7.56 -0.21 -15.92
C GLY A 100 -7.42 0.88 -14.85
N SER A 101 -8.54 1.42 -14.33
CA SER A 101 -8.51 2.33 -13.19
C SER A 101 -8.05 1.62 -11.93
N HIS A 102 -7.09 2.20 -11.23
CA HIS A 102 -6.70 1.74 -9.90
C HIS A 102 -7.49 2.52 -8.85
N LEU A 103 -8.38 1.84 -8.13
CA LEU A 103 -9.22 2.45 -7.11
C LEU A 103 -8.39 3.20 -6.06
N GLU A 104 -7.23 2.63 -5.68
CA GLU A 104 -6.28 3.26 -4.75
C GLU A 104 -5.76 4.60 -5.26
N GLU A 105 -5.38 4.68 -6.52
CA GLU A 105 -4.87 5.91 -7.11
C GLU A 105 -5.99 6.95 -7.22
N LEU A 106 -7.18 6.56 -7.66
CA LEU A 106 -8.32 7.47 -7.78
C LEU A 106 -8.79 8.03 -6.43
N LEU A 107 -8.88 7.18 -5.40
CA LEU A 107 -9.26 7.59 -4.05
C LEU A 107 -8.16 8.40 -3.39
N GLY A 108 -6.94 7.88 -3.40
CA GLY A 108 -5.80 8.49 -2.74
C GLY A 108 -5.42 9.84 -3.35
N GLU A 109 -5.39 9.97 -4.68
CA GLU A 109 -5.10 11.26 -5.34
C GLU A 109 -6.19 12.29 -5.04
N LYS A 110 -7.48 11.91 -5.07
CA LYS A 110 -8.58 12.82 -4.73
C LYS A 110 -8.50 13.27 -3.27
N GLN A 111 -8.32 12.33 -2.35
CA GLN A 111 -8.19 12.63 -0.92
C GLN A 111 -7.03 13.58 -0.64
N LEU A 112 -5.86 13.26 -1.20
CA LEU A 112 -4.66 14.09 -1.04
C LEU A 112 -4.88 15.49 -1.59
N HIS A 113 -5.44 15.61 -2.80
CA HIS A 113 -5.72 16.90 -3.43
C HIS A 113 -6.67 17.75 -2.57
N ASP A 114 -7.74 17.16 -2.05
CA ASP A 114 -8.71 17.85 -1.23
C ASP A 114 -8.12 18.36 0.09
N ILE A 115 -7.26 17.56 0.73
CA ILE A 115 -6.59 17.94 1.98
C ILE A 115 -5.53 19.02 1.73
N LEU A 116 -4.79 18.93 0.62
CA LEU A 116 -3.79 19.96 0.29
C LEU A 116 -4.43 21.31 -0.09
N SER A 117 -5.60 21.28 -0.72
CA SER A 117 -6.30 22.50 -1.15
C SER A 117 -7.13 23.14 -0.04
N ARG A 118 -7.74 22.35 0.85
CA ARG A 118 -8.67 22.84 1.89
C ARG A 118 -8.16 22.66 3.32
N GLY A 119 -6.97 22.07 3.49
CA GLY A 119 -6.39 21.74 4.79
C GLY A 119 -6.96 20.47 5.43
N MET A 120 -6.50 20.18 6.65
CA MET A 120 -6.87 18.96 7.39
C MET A 120 -8.38 18.87 7.73
N GLY A 121 -9.12 19.98 7.72
CA GLY A 121 -10.58 19.95 7.90
C GLY A 121 -11.31 19.11 6.83
N ALA A 122 -10.74 19.00 5.62
CA ALA A 122 -11.29 18.15 4.56
C ALA A 122 -11.16 16.65 4.86
N HIS A 123 -10.25 16.25 5.76
CA HIS A 123 -10.05 14.86 6.16
C HIS A 123 -11.33 14.22 6.72
N MET A 124 -12.18 14.99 7.41
CA MET A 124 -13.44 14.50 7.98
C MET A 124 -14.39 13.89 6.94
N GLN A 125 -14.30 14.30 5.66
CA GLN A 125 -15.10 13.73 4.57
C GLN A 125 -14.69 12.30 4.21
N TYR A 126 -13.44 11.94 4.53
CA TYR A 126 -12.85 10.63 4.27
C TYR A 126 -12.86 9.78 5.53
N GLY A 127 -12.43 10.34 6.67
CA GLY A 127 -12.38 9.61 7.94
C GLY A 127 -11.45 8.39 7.87
N THR A 128 -10.35 8.49 7.13
CA THR A 128 -9.39 7.39 6.95
C THR A 128 -8.21 7.55 7.90
N TYR A 129 -7.96 6.53 8.70
CA TYR A 129 -6.90 6.54 9.71
C TYR A 129 -6.05 5.28 9.58
N VAL A 130 -4.83 5.33 10.12
CA VAL A 130 -3.99 4.15 10.33
C VAL A 130 -3.81 3.92 11.82
N LEU A 131 -3.93 2.67 12.25
CA LEU A 131 -3.62 2.25 13.61
C LEU A 131 -2.09 2.18 13.78
N ASP A 132 -1.51 3.13 14.50
CA ASP A 132 -0.07 3.25 14.65
C ASP A 132 0.44 2.43 15.85
N GLN A 133 0.83 1.19 15.55
CA GLN A 133 1.42 0.26 16.52
C GLN A 133 2.95 0.44 16.66
N GLY A 134 3.55 1.42 15.97
CA GLY A 134 5.00 1.66 15.97
C GLY A 134 5.84 0.58 15.24
N LYS A 135 5.21 -0.49 14.75
CA LYS A 135 5.86 -1.59 14.03
C LYS A 135 5.02 -2.03 12.84
N GLU A 136 5.68 -2.50 11.79
CA GLU A 136 5.00 -3.05 10.62
C GLU A 136 4.14 -4.25 11.01
N VAL A 137 2.87 -4.21 10.63
CA VAL A 137 1.88 -5.26 10.92
C VAL A 137 1.46 -5.94 9.63
N LEU A 138 1.44 -5.20 8.53
CA LEU A 138 1.00 -5.67 7.24
C LEU A 138 2.14 -5.61 6.22
N TYR A 139 2.56 -6.78 5.75
CA TYR A 139 3.55 -6.93 4.70
C TYR A 139 2.86 -7.15 3.35
N HIS A 140 3.41 -6.56 2.30
CA HIS A 140 2.91 -6.70 0.93
C HIS A 140 3.83 -7.61 0.12
N VAL A 141 3.28 -8.73 -0.36
CA VAL A 141 3.99 -9.64 -1.25
C VAL A 141 4.02 -9.01 -2.63
N SER A 142 5.20 -8.50 -3.01
CA SER A 142 5.44 -8.09 -4.39
C SER A 142 5.40 -9.34 -5.28
N GLY A 143 4.31 -9.53 -6.02
CA GLY A 143 4.13 -10.60 -7.00
C GLY A 143 5.16 -10.62 -8.15
N ARG A 144 6.14 -9.70 -8.16
CA ARG A 144 7.20 -9.61 -9.18
C ARG A 144 8.31 -10.65 -9.05
N ARG A 145 8.23 -11.60 -8.10
CA ARG A 145 9.33 -12.57 -7.86
C ARG A 145 8.89 -14.01 -7.57
N ALA A 146 7.60 -14.32 -7.58
CA ALA A 146 7.14 -15.69 -7.37
C ALA A 146 6.93 -16.38 -8.72
N GLN A 147 7.60 -17.51 -8.94
CA GLN A 147 7.33 -18.42 -10.06
C GLN A 147 6.69 -19.69 -9.50
N GLN A 148 5.81 -20.31 -10.28
CA GLN A 148 5.34 -21.65 -9.97
C GLN A 148 6.54 -22.60 -10.02
N ALA A 149 6.71 -23.42 -8.98
CA ALA A 149 7.72 -24.49 -9.01
C ALA A 149 7.49 -25.33 -10.27
N SER A 150 8.54 -25.55 -11.07
CA SER A 150 8.42 -26.39 -12.25
C SER A 150 8.00 -27.80 -11.82
N THR A 151 7.02 -28.38 -12.52
CA THR A 151 6.53 -29.74 -12.25
C THR A 151 7.61 -30.82 -12.36
N ASN A 152 8.79 -30.46 -12.87
CA ASN A 152 9.96 -31.34 -12.97
C ASN A 152 10.72 -31.51 -11.65
N ASP A 153 10.43 -30.73 -10.61
CA ASP A 153 11.06 -30.86 -9.29
C ASP A 153 10.25 -31.78 -8.33
N SER A 154 9.31 -32.53 -8.87
CA SER A 154 8.43 -33.47 -8.14
C SER A 154 9.14 -34.74 -7.64
N SER A 155 10.47 -34.82 -7.70
CA SER A 155 11.23 -35.99 -7.21
C SER A 155 11.76 -35.84 -5.79
N ARG A 156 11.55 -34.69 -5.12
CA ARG A 156 11.85 -34.55 -3.69
C ARG A 156 10.59 -34.65 -2.83
N SER A 157 10.30 -35.91 -2.53
CA SER A 157 9.57 -36.41 -1.35
C SER A 157 8.06 -36.15 -1.29
N ALA A 158 7.32 -36.98 -2.03
CA ALA A 158 5.89 -37.22 -1.83
C ALA A 158 5.59 -38.27 -0.73
N ASN A 159 6.53 -38.58 0.17
CA ASN A 159 6.34 -39.58 1.22
C ASN A 159 6.69 -38.99 2.60
N ASN A 160 5.66 -38.47 3.27
CA ASN A 160 5.41 -38.49 4.72
C ASN A 160 4.61 -37.25 5.13
N ILE A 161 3.30 -37.29 4.85
CA ILE A 161 2.34 -36.54 5.67
C ILE A 161 2.07 -37.42 6.89
N HIS A 162 2.88 -37.25 7.92
CA HIS A 162 2.48 -37.60 9.28
C HIS A 162 2.35 -36.30 10.07
N THR A 163 1.10 -35.96 10.36
CA THR A 163 0.70 -34.82 11.17
C THR A 163 1.16 -35.06 12.61
N THR A 164 2.08 -34.24 13.10
CA THR A 164 2.35 -34.11 14.54
C THR A 164 2.77 -32.68 14.85
N MET A 165 2.02 -32.01 15.73
CA MET A 165 2.12 -30.58 16.08
C MET A 165 3.33 -30.21 16.97
N GLN A 166 4.44 -30.95 16.94
CA GLN A 166 5.52 -30.77 17.92
C GLN A 166 6.88 -30.28 17.40
N ASP A 167 7.08 -30.14 16.08
CA ASP A 167 8.42 -29.78 15.55
C ASP A 167 8.57 -28.31 15.10
N TYR A 168 7.64 -27.41 15.46
CA TYR A 168 7.66 -26.01 14.99
C TYR A 168 8.63 -25.07 15.75
N GLN A 169 9.49 -25.59 16.63
CA GLN A 169 10.32 -24.76 17.51
C GLN A 169 11.83 -24.82 17.30
N SER A 170 12.35 -25.53 16.31
CA SER A 170 13.78 -25.52 16.02
C SER A 170 14.05 -25.19 14.55
N ASN A 171 14.72 -24.06 14.32
CA ASN A 171 15.30 -23.58 13.05
C ASN A 171 14.50 -22.53 12.25
N LEU A 172 14.03 -21.47 12.91
CA LEU A 172 13.87 -20.16 12.25
C LEU A 172 15.13 -19.31 12.51
N GLU A 173 16.19 -19.53 11.74
CA GLU A 173 17.22 -18.50 11.59
C GLU A 173 16.70 -17.42 10.63
N VAL A 174 16.12 -16.37 11.18
CA VAL A 174 15.70 -15.19 10.42
C VAL A 174 16.94 -14.39 10.04
N THR A 175 17.50 -14.66 8.85
CA THR A 175 18.58 -13.84 8.30
C THR A 175 18.02 -12.49 7.83
N THR A 176 18.15 -11.47 8.68
CA THR A 176 17.70 -10.11 8.36
C THR A 176 18.82 -9.34 7.67
N VAL A 177 18.78 -9.21 6.34
CA VAL A 177 19.71 -8.36 5.60
C VAL A 177 19.12 -6.95 5.47
N GLN A 178 19.74 -5.97 6.11
CA GLN A 178 19.36 -4.55 6.01
C GLN A 178 19.94 -3.96 4.72
N HIS A 179 19.09 -3.40 3.85
CA HIS A 179 19.53 -2.54 2.76
C HIS A 179 19.14 -1.09 3.05
N ALA A 180 20.07 -0.16 2.79
CA ALA A 180 19.84 1.27 2.94
C ALA A 180 18.73 1.79 2.01
N ALA A 181 17.91 2.71 2.50
CA ALA A 181 16.79 3.28 1.77
C ALA A 181 17.25 4.14 0.58
N LEU A 182 16.66 3.92 -0.60
CA LEU A 182 16.80 4.80 -1.76
C LEU A 182 15.99 6.09 -1.55
N GLU A 183 16.63 7.24 -1.71
CA GLU A 183 16.01 8.56 -1.62
C GLU A 183 14.76 8.67 -2.54
N GLY A 184 13.62 9.03 -1.94
CA GLY A 184 12.36 9.24 -2.65
C GLY A 184 11.46 8.01 -2.84
N SER A 185 11.86 6.82 -2.36
CA SER A 185 10.99 5.64 -2.35
C SER A 185 10.07 5.62 -1.13
N PHE A 186 8.79 5.28 -1.35
CA PHE A 186 7.82 5.03 -0.28
C PHE A 186 8.01 3.68 0.42
N THR A 187 8.87 2.80 -0.11
CA THR A 187 9.03 1.43 0.38
C THR A 187 10.39 1.26 1.06
N THR A 188 10.41 1.19 2.39
CA THR A 188 11.56 0.68 3.16
C THR A 188 11.50 -0.84 3.25
N ALA A 189 11.20 -1.51 2.13
CA ALA A 189 10.86 -2.92 2.10
C ALA A 189 11.98 -3.74 2.74
N ARG A 190 11.71 -4.27 3.93
CA ARG A 190 12.55 -5.30 4.55
C ARG A 190 12.19 -6.61 3.86
N SER A 191 13.19 -7.32 3.37
CA SER A 191 12.97 -8.63 2.75
C SER A 191 12.57 -9.62 3.84
N CYS A 192 11.27 -9.91 3.99
CA CYS A 192 10.81 -11.10 4.70
C CYS A 192 10.57 -12.20 3.65
N ARG A 193 11.13 -13.39 3.87
CA ARG A 193 10.93 -14.56 3.01
C ARG A 193 10.06 -15.56 3.77
N ALA A 194 8.81 -15.69 3.36
CA ALA A 194 7.98 -16.82 3.75
C ALA A 194 8.13 -17.93 2.70
N VAL A 195 8.35 -19.17 3.14
CA VAL A 195 8.37 -20.34 2.25
C VAL A 195 6.93 -20.79 2.02
N VAL A 196 6.47 -20.77 0.77
CA VAL A 196 5.14 -21.26 0.39
C VAL A 196 5.32 -22.52 -0.46
N PRO A 197 4.75 -23.68 -0.05
CA PRO A 197 4.82 -24.90 -0.84
C PRO A 197 4.32 -24.68 -2.28
N GLY A 198 5.11 -25.06 -3.28
CA GLY A 198 4.78 -24.92 -4.71
C GLY A 198 5.17 -23.59 -5.36
N LEU A 199 5.78 -22.65 -4.62
CA LEU A 199 6.32 -21.40 -5.16
C LEU A 199 7.85 -21.36 -5.00
N THR A 200 8.56 -21.07 -6.09
CA THR A 200 10.00 -20.85 -6.08
C THR A 200 10.33 -19.38 -6.39
N PHE A 201 11.44 -18.92 -5.83
CA PHE A 201 12.00 -17.60 -6.11
C PHE A 201 13.33 -17.82 -6.85
N PRO A 202 13.55 -17.23 -8.04
CA PRO A 202 14.84 -17.34 -8.69
C PRO A 202 15.92 -16.71 -7.80
N VAL A 203 16.97 -17.49 -7.50
CA VAL A 203 18.18 -16.98 -6.87
C VAL A 203 18.88 -16.11 -7.91
N GLU A 204 18.91 -14.79 -7.68
CA GLU A 204 19.76 -13.91 -8.47
C GLU A 204 21.21 -14.33 -8.21
N GLN A 205 21.85 -14.97 -9.19
CA GLN A 205 23.30 -15.20 -9.16
C GLN A 205 23.98 -13.82 -9.14
N GLU A 206 24.84 -13.59 -8.17
CA GLU A 206 25.72 -12.42 -8.12
C GLU A 206 26.75 -12.51 -9.26
N GLU A 207 26.33 -12.23 -10.50
CA GLU A 207 27.26 -12.10 -11.61
C GLU A 207 27.98 -10.74 -11.53
N ASN A 208 29.26 -10.81 -11.15
CA ASN A 208 30.37 -9.88 -11.43
C ASN A 208 30.10 -8.38 -11.27
N ARG A 209 30.37 -7.87 -10.06
CA ARG A 209 30.77 -6.47 -9.86
C ARG A 209 32.19 -6.26 -10.39
N GLU A 210 32.33 -6.08 -11.69
CA GLU A 210 33.54 -5.48 -12.25
C GLU A 210 33.47 -3.96 -12.09
N THR A 211 34.45 -3.44 -11.36
CA THR A 211 34.75 -2.02 -11.17
C THR A 211 35.11 -1.39 -12.52
N TYR A 212 34.28 -0.48 -13.04
CA TYR A 212 34.64 0.35 -14.19
C TYR A 212 34.42 1.84 -13.87
N ASN A 213 35.54 2.57 -13.84
CA ASN A 213 35.59 4.02 -13.78
C ASN A 213 35.15 4.61 -15.14
N GLY A 214 34.31 5.65 -15.14
CA GLY A 214 34.11 6.53 -16.30
C GLY A 214 32.68 6.57 -16.87
N THR A 215 31.96 7.63 -16.52
CA THR A 215 30.94 8.35 -17.32
C THR A 215 30.16 7.57 -18.40
N THR A 216 28.95 7.11 -18.06
CA THR A 216 27.68 7.29 -18.82
C THR A 216 26.56 6.59 -18.04
N THR A 217 25.55 7.34 -17.60
CA THR A 217 24.45 6.77 -16.83
C THR A 217 23.49 5.97 -17.71
N HIS A 218 23.83 4.72 -18.02
CA HIS A 218 22.86 3.76 -18.53
C HIS A 218 21.92 3.33 -17.40
N LYS A 219 20.93 4.17 -17.09
CA LYS A 219 19.79 3.77 -16.26
C LYS A 219 19.13 2.59 -16.97
N LYS A 220 19.05 1.43 -16.29
CA LYS A 220 18.38 0.23 -16.80
C LYS A 220 17.04 0.64 -17.43
N PRO A 221 16.74 0.24 -18.68
CA PRO A 221 15.54 0.68 -19.37
C PRO A 221 14.31 0.29 -18.55
N PHE A 222 13.37 1.24 -18.39
CA PHE A 222 12.13 0.98 -17.69
C PHE A 222 11.32 -0.07 -18.46
N LYS A 223 11.32 -1.31 -17.94
CA LYS A 223 10.74 -2.48 -18.62
C LYS A 223 9.20 -2.49 -18.64
N GLN A 224 8.55 -1.65 -17.82
CA GLN A 224 7.10 -1.62 -17.72
C GLN A 224 6.47 -0.69 -18.77
N ARG A 225 5.19 -0.90 -19.06
CA ARG A 225 4.38 0.02 -19.86
C ARG A 225 4.00 1.22 -19.00
N CYS A 226 3.98 2.40 -19.61
CA CYS A 226 3.51 3.63 -19.00
C CYS A 226 2.03 3.50 -18.65
N PHE A 227 1.67 3.82 -17.42
CA PHE A 227 0.27 3.77 -16.95
C PHE A 227 -0.62 4.89 -17.52
N HIS A 228 -0.06 5.87 -18.25
CA HIS A 228 -0.82 6.92 -18.94
C HIS A 228 -1.09 6.56 -20.41
N CYS A 229 -0.03 6.30 -21.20
CA CYS A 229 -0.17 6.08 -22.65
C CYS A 229 -0.04 4.60 -23.09
N GLY A 230 0.31 3.68 -22.18
CA GLY A 230 0.49 2.25 -22.50
C GLY A 230 1.80 1.90 -23.24
N GLU A 231 2.64 2.87 -23.59
CA GLU A 231 3.92 2.66 -24.29
C GLU A 231 5.03 2.22 -23.32
N LYS A 232 6.00 1.43 -23.81
CA LYS A 232 7.14 0.96 -23.00
C LYS A 232 8.22 2.03 -22.90
N GLY A 233 9.08 1.93 -21.88
CA GLY A 233 10.30 2.74 -21.77
C GLY A 233 10.21 3.95 -20.84
N HIS A 234 9.03 4.27 -20.30
CA HIS A 234 8.84 5.35 -19.34
C HIS A 234 7.67 5.08 -18.38
N SER A 235 7.67 5.73 -17.20
CA SER A 235 6.57 5.64 -16.22
C SER A 235 5.55 6.78 -16.39
N LYS A 236 4.38 6.73 -15.72
CA LYS A 236 3.34 7.79 -15.73
C LYS A 236 3.95 9.18 -15.46
N LYS A 237 4.94 9.27 -14.56
CA LYS A 237 5.61 10.52 -14.20
C LYS A 237 6.38 11.15 -15.36
N PHE A 238 6.93 10.32 -16.24
CA PHE A 238 7.76 10.72 -17.38
C PHE A 238 7.05 10.45 -18.71
N CYS A 239 5.72 10.41 -18.71
CA CYS A 239 4.97 10.19 -19.93
C CYS A 239 5.03 11.43 -20.82
N PRO A 240 5.55 11.32 -22.06
CA PRO A 240 5.63 12.45 -22.97
C PRO A 240 4.23 12.95 -23.39
N LYS A 241 3.23 12.06 -23.38
CA LYS A 241 1.82 12.40 -23.69
C LYS A 241 1.05 13.00 -22.50
N LYS A 242 1.72 13.27 -21.37
CA LYS A 242 1.06 13.76 -20.15
C LYS A 242 0.53 15.19 -20.27
N GLU A 243 1.15 16.02 -21.12
CA GLU A 243 0.71 17.41 -21.30
C GLU A 243 -0.46 17.54 -22.30
N GLU A 244 -0.55 16.64 -23.28
CA GLU A 244 -1.67 16.62 -24.24
C GLU A 244 -3.03 16.39 -23.56
N SER A 245 -3.09 15.56 -22.51
CA SER A 245 -4.35 15.32 -21.76
C SER A 245 -4.78 16.47 -20.85
N ARG A 246 -3.89 17.45 -20.58
CA ARG A 246 -4.26 18.69 -19.88
C ARG A 246 -4.92 19.70 -20.79
N LEU A 247 -4.53 19.76 -22.07
CA LEU A 247 -5.10 20.69 -23.05
C LEU A 247 -6.54 20.29 -23.41
N ASP A 248 -6.82 18.99 -23.49
CA ASP A 248 -8.15 18.44 -23.82
C ASP A 248 -9.21 18.72 -22.74
N ARG A 249 -8.79 18.87 -21.47
CA ARG A 249 -9.71 19.21 -20.37
C ARG A 249 -10.12 20.69 -20.34
N SER A 250 -9.38 21.58 -20.99
CA SER A 250 -9.76 23.02 -21.04
C SER A 250 -10.88 23.32 -22.03
N ALA A 251 -11.20 22.37 -22.93
CA ALA A 251 -12.27 22.50 -23.92
C ALA A 251 -13.63 21.95 -23.45
N ALA A 252 -13.70 21.30 -22.28
CA ALA A 252 -14.96 20.82 -21.72
C ALA A 252 -15.73 21.98 -21.06
N LYS A 253 -16.54 22.66 -21.88
CA LYS A 253 -17.50 23.68 -21.45
C LYS A 253 -18.47 23.05 -20.43
N ILE A 254 -18.41 23.48 -19.17
CA ILE A 254 -19.38 23.09 -18.14
C ILE A 254 -20.66 23.85 -18.43
N GLU A 255 -21.66 23.18 -19.01
CA GLU A 255 -23.03 23.70 -19.05
C GLU A 255 -23.70 23.41 -17.71
N ILE A 256 -23.99 24.49 -16.97
CA ILE A 256 -24.81 24.45 -15.77
C ILE A 256 -26.27 24.35 -16.25
N ILE A 257 -26.89 23.20 -16.01
CA ILE A 257 -28.34 23.04 -16.20
C ILE A 257 -29.01 23.53 -14.93
N ASP A 258 -29.71 24.67 -15.05
CA ASP A 258 -30.55 25.24 -13.99
C ASP A 258 -31.87 24.46 -13.95
N LEU A 259 -32.22 23.91 -12.79
CA LEU A 259 -33.49 23.22 -12.55
C LEU A 259 -34.28 24.04 -11.54
N SER A 260 -35.01 25.04 -12.06
CA SER A 260 -36.13 25.70 -11.39
C SER A 260 -37.38 24.83 -11.42
#